data_AF-A0A8J8WBK2-F1
#
_entry.id   AF-A0A8J8WBK2-F1
#
_cell.length_a   1.000
_cell.length_b   1.000
_cell.length_c   1.000
_cell.angle_alpha   90.00
_cell.angle_beta   90.00
_cell.angle_gamma   90.00
#
_symmetry.space_group_name_H-M   'P 1'
#
loop_
_entity.id
_entity.type
_entity.pdbx_description
1 polymer ?
#
loop_
_entity_poly.entity_id
_entity_poly.type
_entity_poly.pdbx_seq_one_letter_code
_entity_poly.pdbx_strand_id
1 'polypeptide(L)'
;MAATSLMVTFMVLVLSGVLCLPADLDVYIKLKEQREALQKLECEPKATWVYIESQLGPKDDLTDKIYYPHVVLVRRCLKECSFCGNVMMGEPDKTCKADFTGPRDVVVQLFNDVEHTRVITLMEHKSCKCV
;
A
#
# COMPACT_ATOMS: atom_id res chain seq x y z
N MET A 1 31.57 56.85 -10.69
CA MET A 1 32.03 55.74 -11.56
C MET A 1 32.40 54.57 -10.65
N ALA A 2 32.18 53.32 -11.09
CA ALA A 2 31.92 52.10 -10.28
C ALA A 2 30.43 52.01 -9.87
N ALA A 3 29.68 50.94 -10.12
CA ALA A 3 30.06 49.55 -10.40
C ALA A 3 29.09 48.91 -11.42
N THR A 4 29.63 48.47 -12.55
CA THR A 4 28.99 47.51 -13.47
C THR A 4 29.89 46.28 -13.50
N SER A 5 29.76 45.39 -12.53
CA SER A 5 30.42 44.08 -12.57
C SER A 5 29.78 43.14 -11.56
N LEU A 6 28.52 42.78 -11.79
CA LEU A 6 27.81 41.80 -10.97
C LEU A 6 26.67 41.15 -11.78
N MET A 7 26.94 40.69 -13.01
CA MET A 7 25.95 39.94 -13.80
C MET A 7 26.51 38.78 -14.64
N VAL A 8 27.75 38.31 -14.41
CA VAL A 8 28.32 37.25 -15.26
C VAL A 8 28.41 35.87 -14.57
N THR A 9 28.13 35.74 -13.28
CA THR A 9 28.32 34.45 -12.59
C THR A 9 27.06 33.61 -12.37
N PHE A 10 25.89 34.05 -12.84
CA PHE A 10 24.62 33.33 -12.62
C PHE A 10 24.05 32.59 -13.85
N MET A 11 24.88 32.28 -14.85
CA MET A 11 24.43 31.62 -16.09
C MET A 11 25.19 30.36 -16.49
N VAL A 12 25.93 29.71 -15.57
CA VAL A 12 26.65 28.46 -15.87
C VAL A 12 26.48 27.41 -14.77
N LEU A 13 25.24 27.15 -14.36
CA LEU A 13 24.93 26.03 -13.45
C LEU A 13 23.66 25.24 -13.84
N VAL A 14 23.21 25.34 -15.09
CA VAL A 14 21.97 24.67 -15.56
C VAL A 14 22.21 23.59 -16.63
N LEU A 15 23.47 23.19 -16.91
CA LEU A 15 23.77 22.29 -18.03
C LEU A 15 24.54 21.00 -17.67
N SER A 16 24.66 20.65 -16.38
CA SER A 16 25.26 19.37 -15.96
C SER A 16 24.22 18.30 -15.57
N GLY A 17 22.94 18.53 -15.87
CA GLY A 17 21.94 17.47 -15.91
C GLY A 17 22.18 16.59 -17.13
N VAL A 18 23.17 15.71 -17.09
CA VAL A 18 23.30 14.62 -18.07
C VAL A 18 22.07 13.73 -17.88
N LEU A 19 21.01 14.04 -18.64
CA LEU A 19 19.89 13.13 -18.82
C LEU A 19 20.42 11.92 -19.57
N CYS A 20 20.78 10.86 -18.83
CA CYS A 20 20.92 9.52 -19.38
C CYS A 20 19.53 9.02 -19.81
N LEU A 21 18.95 9.66 -20.81
CA LEU A 21 17.82 9.14 -21.54
C LEU A 21 18.37 8.04 -22.46
N PRO A 22 17.75 6.84 -22.49
CA PRO A 22 18.11 5.85 -23.49
C PRO A 22 17.94 6.48 -24.87
N ALA A 23 18.93 6.28 -25.75
CA ALA A 23 18.92 6.84 -27.11
C ALA A 23 17.78 6.29 -27.98
N ASP A 24 17.14 5.22 -27.52
CA ASP A 24 16.09 4.48 -28.22
C ASP A 24 14.73 4.76 -27.56
N LEU A 25 13.82 5.34 -28.33
CA LEU A 25 12.46 5.68 -27.92
C LEU A 25 11.65 4.44 -27.52
N ASP A 26 11.85 3.31 -28.19
CA ASP A 26 11.14 2.06 -27.90
C ASP A 26 11.60 1.49 -26.55
N VAL A 27 12.90 1.62 -26.25
CA VAL A 27 13.45 1.26 -24.93
C VAL A 27 12.91 2.17 -23.84
N TYR A 28 12.83 3.48 -24.10
CA TYR A 28 12.23 4.43 -23.17
C TYR A 28 10.77 4.08 -22.83
N ILE A 29 9.95 3.80 -23.84
CA ILE A 29 8.53 3.44 -23.66
C ILE A 29 8.41 2.18 -22.80
N LYS A 30 9.18 1.12 -23.10
CA LYS A 30 9.17 -0.12 -22.32
C LYS A 30 9.57 0.11 -20.86
N LEU A 31 10.61 0.90 -20.60
CA LEU A 31 11.04 1.20 -19.23
C LEU A 31 9.99 2.02 -18.47
N LYS A 32 9.29 2.93 -19.15
CA LYS A 32 8.18 3.69 -18.58
C LYS A 32 7.02 2.78 -18.19
N GLU A 33 6.60 1.88 -19.08
CA GLU A 33 5.54 0.91 -18.82
C GLU A 33 5.89 -0.03 -17.65
N GLN A 34 7.14 -0.52 -17.61
CA GLN A 34 7.64 -1.33 -16.50
C GLN A 34 7.62 -0.57 -15.18
N ARG A 35 8.02 0.70 -15.18
CA ARG A 35 7.96 1.56 -13.99
C ARG A 35 6.53 1.74 -13.51
N GLU A 36 5.59 2.03 -14.40
CA GLU A 36 4.17 2.17 -14.06
C GLU A 36 3.57 0.86 -13.53
N ALA A 37 3.97 -0.29 -14.10
CA ALA A 37 3.58 -1.60 -13.61
C ALA A 37 4.12 -1.87 -12.19
N LEU A 38 5.39 -1.54 -11.94
CA LEU A 38 6.00 -1.68 -10.61
C LEU A 38 5.36 -0.75 -9.57
N GLN A 39 4.97 0.47 -9.96
CA GLN A 39 4.24 1.38 -9.07
C GLN A 39 2.89 0.79 -8.61
N LYS A 40 2.16 0.10 -9.50
CA LYS A 40 0.91 -0.60 -9.11
C LYS A 40 1.14 -1.78 -8.17
N LEU A 41 2.37 -2.27 -8.12
CA LEU A 41 2.81 -3.34 -7.24
C LEU A 41 3.52 -2.80 -6.00
N GLU A 42 3.38 -1.51 -5.67
CA GLU A 42 3.95 -0.96 -4.45
C GLU A 42 3.41 -1.70 -3.20
N CYS A 43 4.24 -1.77 -2.16
CA CYS A 43 3.86 -2.35 -0.89
C CYS A 43 3.01 -1.36 -0.10
N GLU A 44 1.70 -1.38 -0.38
CA GLU A 44 0.70 -0.53 0.25
C GLU A 44 -0.52 -1.33 0.73
N PRO A 45 -1.34 -0.79 1.66
CA PRO A 45 -2.56 -1.47 2.10
C PRO A 45 -3.61 -1.54 0.98
N LYS A 46 -3.98 -2.76 0.58
CA LYS A 46 -4.96 -3.04 -0.47
C LYS A 46 -6.29 -3.46 0.14
N ALA A 47 -7.39 -3.12 -0.53
CA ALA A 47 -8.71 -3.53 -0.09
C ALA A 47 -8.89 -5.04 -0.28
N THR A 48 -9.28 -5.75 0.77
CA THR A 48 -9.38 -7.21 0.79
C THR A 48 -10.64 -7.64 1.51
N TRP A 49 -11.31 -8.66 0.96
CA TRP A 49 -12.46 -9.28 1.59
C TRP A 49 -12.01 -10.20 2.72
N VAL A 50 -12.53 -9.98 3.92
CA VAL A 50 -12.21 -10.78 5.10
C VAL A 50 -13.51 -11.27 5.74
N TYR A 51 -13.54 -12.56 6.05
CA TYR A 51 -14.63 -13.17 6.82
C TYR A 51 -14.51 -12.72 8.28
N ILE A 52 -15.59 -12.15 8.83
CA ILE A 52 -15.62 -11.68 10.21
C ILE A 52 -15.27 -12.82 11.16
N GLU A 53 -15.82 -14.02 10.96
CA GLU A 53 -15.59 -15.22 11.79
C GLU A 53 -14.09 -15.54 11.95
N SER A 54 -13.31 -15.37 10.89
CA SER A 54 -11.86 -15.64 10.92
C SER A 54 -11.06 -14.65 11.79
N GLN A 55 -11.68 -13.54 12.18
CA GLN A 55 -11.08 -12.49 12.99
C GLN A 55 -11.58 -12.51 14.44
N LEU A 56 -12.58 -13.34 14.73
CA LEU A 56 -13.12 -13.50 16.08
C LEU A 56 -12.21 -14.39 16.93
N GLY A 57 -12.17 -14.11 18.24
CA GLY A 57 -11.50 -14.99 19.18
C GLY A 57 -12.27 -16.29 19.38
N PRO A 58 -11.63 -17.37 19.87
CA PRO A 58 -12.26 -18.68 20.12
C PRO A 58 -13.36 -18.67 21.19
N LYS A 59 -13.67 -17.52 21.79
CA LYS A 59 -14.71 -17.33 22.81
C LYS A 59 -15.69 -16.21 22.44
N ASP A 60 -15.71 -15.77 21.17
CA ASP A 60 -16.66 -14.75 20.75
C ASP A 60 -18.05 -15.35 20.58
N ASP A 61 -19.01 -14.77 21.29
CA ASP A 61 -20.43 -15.14 21.28
C ASP A 61 -21.10 -14.90 19.92
N LEU A 62 -20.45 -14.21 18.99
CA LEU A 62 -20.93 -14.06 17.62
C LEU A 62 -20.83 -15.36 16.82
N THR A 63 -19.94 -16.29 17.20
CA THR A 63 -19.66 -17.52 16.44
C THR A 63 -20.90 -18.42 16.32
N ASP A 64 -21.76 -18.40 17.33
CA ASP A 64 -22.98 -19.23 17.38
C ASP A 64 -24.24 -18.46 16.90
N LYS A 65 -24.09 -17.19 16.48
CA LYS A 65 -25.20 -16.32 16.10
C LYS A 65 -25.36 -16.24 14.59
N ILE A 66 -26.59 -15.99 14.14
CA ILE A 66 -26.88 -15.68 12.74
C ILE A 66 -26.76 -14.17 12.58
N TYR A 67 -25.86 -13.69 11.71
CA TYR A 67 -25.61 -12.26 11.54
C TYR A 67 -25.29 -11.87 10.10
N TYR A 68 -25.38 -10.57 9.80
CA TYR A 68 -25.01 -10.02 8.50
C TYR A 68 -24.36 -8.63 8.64
N PRO A 69 -23.31 -8.30 7.87
CA PRO A 69 -22.64 -9.11 6.85
C PRO A 69 -21.62 -10.10 7.45
N HIS A 70 -21.39 -11.23 6.77
CA HIS A 70 -20.32 -12.19 7.14
C HIS A 70 -18.94 -11.78 6.63
N VAL A 71 -18.89 -10.99 5.55
CA VAL A 71 -17.66 -10.60 4.86
C VAL A 71 -17.62 -9.09 4.77
N VAL A 72 -16.46 -8.52 5.07
CA VAL A 72 -16.23 -7.08 5.06
C VAL A 72 -14.97 -6.75 4.30
N LEU A 73 -14.98 -5.58 3.65
CA LEU A 73 -13.82 -5.08 2.95
C LEU A 73 -12.93 -4.34 3.95
N VAL A 74 -11.72 -4.83 4.22
CA VAL A 74 -10.70 -4.19 5.08
C VAL A 74 -9.37 -4.04 4.35
N ARG A 75 -8.56 -3.05 4.73
CA ARG A 75 -7.24 -2.87 4.14
C ARG A 75 -6.19 -3.80 4.76
N ARG A 76 -5.49 -4.55 3.91
CA ARG A 76 -4.43 -5.50 4.28
C ARG A 76 -3.19 -5.32 3.41
N CYS A 77 -2.03 -5.65 3.96
CA CYS A 77 -0.79 -5.74 3.21
C CYS A 77 -0.74 -7.13 2.60
N LEU A 78 -0.62 -7.23 1.28
CA LEU A 78 -0.68 -8.49 0.55
C LEU A 78 0.67 -8.81 -0.08
N LYS A 79 1.31 -9.90 0.34
CA LYS A 79 2.59 -10.35 -0.26
C LYS A 79 2.46 -10.58 -1.77
N GLU A 80 1.38 -11.25 -2.19
CA GLU A 80 1.18 -11.68 -3.58
C GLU A 80 0.94 -10.51 -4.54
N CYS A 81 0.51 -9.36 -4.02
CA CYS A 81 0.21 -8.18 -4.82
C CYS A 81 1.25 -7.07 -4.64
N SER A 82 2.38 -7.34 -4.00
CA SER A 82 3.38 -6.32 -3.70
C SER A 82 4.78 -6.77 -4.10
N PHE A 83 5.52 -5.85 -4.69
CA PHE A 83 6.89 -6.02 -5.11
C PHE A 83 7.81 -5.37 -4.07
N CYS A 84 8.62 -6.19 -3.39
CA CYS A 84 9.46 -5.74 -2.28
C CYS A 84 10.97 -5.91 -2.51
N GLY A 85 11.38 -6.22 -3.73
CA GLY A 85 12.78 -6.38 -4.09
C GLY A 85 12.92 -7.30 -5.29
N ASN A 86 14.11 -7.33 -5.87
CA ASN A 86 14.42 -8.20 -6.99
C ASN A 86 15.66 -9.04 -6.65
N VAL A 87 15.47 -10.34 -6.42
CA VAL A 87 16.58 -11.28 -6.20
C VAL A 87 17.56 -11.27 -7.38
N MET A 88 17.08 -11.01 -8.60
CA MET A 88 17.93 -10.89 -9.80
C MET A 88 18.80 -9.62 -9.81
N MET A 89 18.49 -8.62 -8.98
CA MET A 89 19.30 -7.41 -8.78
C MET A 89 20.22 -7.51 -7.55
N GLY A 90 20.30 -8.67 -6.90
CA GLY A 90 21.12 -8.86 -5.70
C GLY A 90 20.49 -8.32 -4.40
N GLU A 91 19.22 -7.94 -4.43
CA GLU A 91 18.48 -7.60 -3.20
C GLU A 91 17.89 -8.87 -2.56
N PRO A 92 17.90 -8.98 -1.22
CA PRO A 92 17.26 -10.09 -0.53
C PRO A 92 15.74 -10.11 -0.81
N ASP A 93 15.15 -11.31 -0.88
CA ASP A 93 13.69 -11.47 -1.01
C ASP A 93 13.03 -10.90 0.26
N LYS A 94 12.42 -9.72 0.13
CA LYS A 94 11.66 -9.06 1.20
C LYS A 94 10.18 -9.30 0.99
N THR A 95 9.44 -9.23 2.08
CA THR A 95 8.00 -9.45 2.10
C THR A 95 7.27 -8.18 2.52
N CYS A 96 6.15 -7.89 1.86
CA CYS A 96 5.30 -6.78 2.26
C CYS A 96 4.55 -7.15 3.54
N LYS A 97 4.82 -6.43 4.63
CA LYS A 97 4.18 -6.61 5.93
C LYS A 97 3.56 -5.32 6.43
N ALA A 98 2.62 -5.45 7.36
CA ALA A 98 2.06 -4.30 8.06
C ALA A 98 3.15 -3.62 8.89
N ASP A 99 3.25 -2.30 8.72
CA ASP A 99 4.09 -1.47 9.57
C ASP A 99 3.26 -0.86 10.70
N PHE A 100 2.09 -0.32 10.34
CA PHE A 100 1.12 0.21 11.30
C PHE A 100 -0.27 -0.38 11.06
N THR A 101 -0.91 -0.77 12.16
CA THR A 101 -2.29 -1.28 12.17
C THR A 101 -3.14 -0.43 13.11
N GLY A 102 -4.41 -0.22 12.75
CA GLY A 102 -5.37 0.47 13.59
C GLY A 102 -6.70 -0.26 13.66
N PRO A 103 -7.49 -0.03 14.72
CA PRO A 103 -8.82 -0.62 14.82
C PRO A 103 -9.76 -0.01 13.77
N ARG A 104 -10.74 -0.81 13.34
CA ARG A 104 -11.86 -0.40 12.51
C ARG A 104 -13.11 -1.11 12.98
N ASP A 105 -14.11 -0.32 13.34
CA ASP A 105 -15.39 -0.84 13.79
C ASP A 105 -16.29 -1.18 12.61
N VAL A 106 -16.98 -2.31 12.73
CA VAL A 106 -17.99 -2.78 11.79
C VAL A 106 -19.25 -3.12 12.56
N VAL A 107 -20.39 -2.64 12.08
CA VAL A 107 -21.70 -3.00 12.62
C VAL A 107 -22.19 -4.25 11.90
N VAL A 108 -22.52 -5.27 12.67
CA VAL A 108 -23.26 -6.45 12.20
C VAL A 108 -24.68 -6.39 12.73
N GLN A 109 -25.62 -6.84 11.91
CA GLN A 109 -27.00 -7.07 12.30
C GLN A 109 -27.14 -8.51 12.77
N LEU A 110 -27.75 -8.73 13.93
CA LEU A 110 -28.04 -10.05 14.48
C LEU A 110 -29.49 -10.43 14.16
N PHE A 111 -29.68 -11.67 13.74
CA PHE A 111 -31.01 -12.24 13.52
C PHE A 111 -31.38 -13.14 14.71
N ASN A 112 -32.62 -13.00 15.18
CA ASN A 112 -33.20 -13.80 16.29
C ASN A 112 -32.53 -13.60 17.66
N ASP A 113 -31.84 -12.47 17.86
CA ASP A 113 -31.28 -12.07 19.15
C ASP A 113 -32.03 -10.88 19.73
N VAL A 114 -31.96 -10.70 21.06
CA VAL A 114 -32.57 -9.57 21.79
C VAL A 114 -31.91 -8.26 21.36
N GLU A 115 -30.60 -8.30 21.08
CA GLU A 115 -29.87 -7.21 20.45
C GLU A 115 -29.94 -7.35 18.93
N HIS A 116 -30.41 -6.31 18.24
CA HIS A 116 -30.53 -6.35 16.77
C HIS A 116 -29.23 -6.01 16.04
N THR A 117 -28.28 -5.35 16.71
CA THR A 117 -27.00 -4.95 16.12
C THR A 117 -25.87 -5.07 17.12
N ARG A 118 -24.67 -5.35 16.61
CA ARG A 118 -23.44 -5.42 17.40
C ARG A 118 -22.28 -4.77 16.67
N VAL A 119 -21.39 -4.13 17.41
CA VAL A 119 -20.16 -3.54 16.87
C VAL A 119 -19.01 -4.49 17.10
N ILE A 120 -18.25 -4.77 16.04
CA ILE A 120 -17.05 -5.61 16.06
C ILE A 120 -15.87 -4.77 15.62
N THR A 121 -14.78 -4.82 16.38
CA THR A 121 -13.55 -4.11 16.03
C THR A 121 -12.61 -5.06 15.30
N LEU A 122 -12.26 -4.73 14.06
CA LEU A 122 -11.30 -5.45 13.23
C LEU A 122 -10.00 -4.65 13.12
N MET A 123 -8.87 -5.34 13.14
CA MET A 123 -7.58 -4.69 12.89
C MET A 123 -7.42 -4.42 11.39
N GLU A 124 -7.12 -3.19 10.99
CA GLU A 124 -6.89 -2.78 9.62
C GLU A 124 -5.46 -2.27 9.43
N HIS A 125 -4.82 -2.61 8.32
CA HIS A 125 -3.46 -2.13 8.04
C HIS A 125 -3.54 -0.71 7.48
N LYS A 126 -2.84 0.22 8.11
CA LYS A 126 -2.82 1.64 7.74
C LYS A 126 -1.58 2.00 6.92
N SER A 127 -0.47 1.29 7.13
CA SER A 127 0.73 1.36 6.30
C SER A 127 1.38 -0.02 6.18
N CYS A 128 2.12 -0.21 5.09
CA CYS A 128 2.90 -1.40 4.82
C CYS A 128 4.35 -1.02 4.56
N LYS A 129 5.27 -1.96 4.78
CA LYS A 129 6.67 -1.81 4.41
C LYS A 129 7.25 -3.16 3.98
N CYS A 130 8.30 -3.09 3.16
CA CYS A 130 9.07 -4.25 2.77
C CYS A 130 10.08 -4.59 3.87
N VAL A 131 9.98 -5.81 4.42
CA VAL A 131 10.91 -6.35 5.43
C VAL A 131 11.43 -7.72 5.05
#